data_AF-A0A1Q6QZC5-F1
#
_entry.id   AF-A0A1Q6QZC5-F1
#
_cell.length_a   1.000
_cell.length_b   1.000
_cell.length_c   1.000
_cell.angle_alpha   90.00
_cell.angle_beta   90.00
_cell.angle_gamma   90.00
#
_symmetry.space_group_name_H-M   'P 1'
#
loop_
_entity.id
_entity.type
_entity.pdbx_description
1 polymer ?
#
loop_
_entity_poly.entity_id
_entity_poly.type
_entity_poly.pdbx_seq_one_letter_code
_entity_poly.pdbx_strand_id
1 'polypeptide(L)'
;MNAEQIMKIFADTAYIRTGGSPEELRTAQYLQDKIAGLGLKAEIVPFDVPMSRIQEAVLQVGGVEVTCKGYLCAGSGEVKAPFYYLRDSSPYALSKCRGKIVMIDGYLGYWVYHDLLEQINALIRK
;
A
#
# COMPACT_ATOMS: atom_id res chain seq x y z
N MET A 1 21.67 23.61 -16.74
CA MET A 1 21.12 23.71 -15.37
C MET A 1 22.29 23.67 -14.39
N ASN A 2 22.32 24.53 -13.38
CA ASN A 2 23.40 24.59 -12.38
C ASN A 2 22.96 24.02 -11.01
N ALA A 3 23.90 23.92 -10.06
CA ALA A 3 23.63 23.36 -8.74
C ALA A 3 22.54 24.12 -7.96
N GLU A 4 22.52 25.46 -8.05
CA GLU A 4 21.52 26.29 -7.39
C GLU A 4 20.11 26.02 -7.92
N GLN A 5 19.97 25.88 -9.25
CA GLN A 5 18.70 25.55 -9.89
C GLN A 5 18.20 24.15 -9.49
N ILE A 6 19.10 23.18 -9.36
CA ILE A 6 18.76 21.82 -8.88
C ILE A 6 18.23 21.89 -7.44
N MET A 7 18.95 22.58 -6.55
CA MET A 7 18.54 22.70 -5.15
C MET A 7 17.20 23.44 -5.02
N LYS A 8 16.94 24.43 -5.87
CA LYS A 8 15.66 25.11 -5.91
C LYS A 8 14.51 24.18 -6.31
N ILE A 9 14.71 23.27 -7.28
CA ILE A 9 13.70 22.27 -7.66
C ILE A 9 13.39 21.35 -6.48
N PHE A 10 14.41 20.89 -5.75
CA PHE A 10 14.18 20.07 -4.56
C PHE A 10 13.42 20.83 -3.47
N ALA A 11 13.79 22.09 -3.21
CA ALA A 11 13.10 22.92 -2.23
C ALA A 11 11.65 23.22 -2.63
N ASP A 12 11.42 23.64 -3.88
CA ASP A 12 10.10 23.99 -4.41
C ASP A 12 9.15 22.77 -4.43
N THR A 13 9.69 21.54 -4.42
CA THR A 13 8.92 20.31 -4.46
C THR A 13 8.94 19.54 -3.14
N ALA A 14 9.59 20.02 -2.08
CA ALA A 14 9.76 19.32 -0.79
C ALA A 14 8.46 19.25 0.04
N TYR A 15 7.50 18.45 -0.41
CA TYR A 15 6.24 18.12 0.26
C TYR A 15 5.80 16.69 -0.12
N ILE A 16 4.74 16.20 0.52
CA ILE A 16 4.19 14.86 0.24
C ILE A 16 3.49 14.89 -1.13
N ARG A 17 3.89 13.98 -2.02
CA ARG A 17 3.37 13.85 -3.39
C ARG A 17 2.92 12.40 -3.59
N THR A 18 1.85 12.04 -2.90
CA THR A 18 1.28 10.70 -2.98
C THR A 18 0.86 10.42 -4.43
N GLY A 19 1.15 9.22 -4.94
CA GLY A 19 0.73 8.82 -6.29
C GLY A 19 -0.78 9.01 -6.48
N GLY A 20 -1.18 9.60 -7.61
CA GLY A 20 -2.55 9.95 -7.95
C GLY A 20 -3.12 11.16 -7.21
N SER A 21 -2.32 11.88 -6.42
CA SER A 21 -2.79 13.06 -5.68
C SER A 21 -2.64 14.37 -6.48
N PRO A 22 -3.40 15.44 -6.15
CA PRO A 22 -3.22 16.75 -6.76
C PRO A 22 -1.79 17.32 -6.62
N GLU A 23 -1.11 16.97 -5.53
CA GLU A 23 0.28 17.37 -5.24
C GLU A 23 1.29 16.74 -6.22
N GLU A 24 1.05 15.49 -6.63
CA GLU A 24 1.84 14.84 -7.69
C GLU A 24 1.64 15.55 -9.02
N LEU A 25 0.39 15.81 -9.41
CA LEU A 25 0.07 16.52 -10.66
C LEU A 25 0.70 17.92 -10.70
N ARG A 26 0.60 18.67 -9.59
CA ARG A 26 1.25 19.98 -9.43
C ARG A 26 2.76 19.90 -9.67
N THR A 27 3.40 18.85 -9.15
CA THR A 27 4.84 18.64 -9.34
C THR A 27 5.17 18.28 -10.79
N ALA A 28 4.37 17.43 -11.44
CA ALA A 28 4.54 17.10 -12.85
C ALA A 28 4.44 18.34 -13.76
N GLN A 29 3.46 19.21 -13.50
CA GLN A 29 3.29 20.49 -14.21
C GLN A 29 4.46 21.44 -13.95
N TYR A 30 4.90 21.58 -12.70
CA TYR A 30 6.09 22.36 -12.36
C TYR A 30 7.33 21.90 -13.14
N LEU A 31 7.55 20.57 -13.25
CA LEU A 31 8.67 20.03 -14.01
C LEU A 31 8.52 20.27 -15.51
N GLN A 32 7.30 20.13 -16.06
CA GLN A 32 7.01 20.46 -17.45
C GLN A 32 7.36 21.92 -17.76
N ASP A 33 7.02 22.87 -16.88
CA ASP A 33 7.39 24.28 -17.01
C ASP A 33 8.90 24.51 -16.99
N LYS A 34 9.64 23.77 -16.15
CA LYS A 34 11.12 23.83 -16.13
C LYS A 34 11.72 23.33 -17.44
N ILE A 35 11.17 22.27 -18.03
CA ILE A 35 11.63 21.74 -19.32
C ILE A 35 11.31 22.73 -20.46
N ALA A 36 10.11 23.34 -20.45
CA ALA A 36 9.75 24.39 -21.41
C ALA A 36 10.70 25.59 -21.33
N GLY A 37 11.09 26.01 -20.11
CA GLY A 37 12.08 27.08 -19.90
C GLY A 37 13.49 26.77 -20.42
N LEU A 38 13.80 25.50 -20.72
CA LEU A 38 15.04 25.07 -21.36
C LEU A 38 14.92 24.96 -22.89
N GLY A 39 13.78 25.32 -23.47
CA GLY A 39 13.52 25.18 -24.91
C GLY A 39 13.20 23.75 -25.36
N LEU A 40 12.86 22.87 -24.41
CA LEU A 40 12.51 21.48 -24.65
C LEU A 40 10.99 21.26 -24.49
N LYS A 41 10.48 20.14 -24.99
CA LYS A 41 9.08 19.75 -24.87
C LYS A 41 8.94 18.56 -23.91
N ALA A 42 8.01 18.68 -22.96
CA ALA A 42 7.58 17.57 -22.09
C ALA A 42 6.07 17.38 -22.20
N GLU A 43 5.62 16.13 -22.07
CA GLU A 43 4.22 15.75 -22.10
C GLU A 43 3.86 15.00 -20.81
N ILE A 44 2.72 15.33 -20.21
CA ILE A 44 2.18 14.62 -19.05
C ILE A 44 1.24 13.54 -19.60
N VAL A 45 1.63 12.28 -19.44
CA VAL A 45 0.85 11.14 -19.91
C VAL A 45 0.07 10.53 -18.72
N PRO A 46 -1.27 10.58 -18.73
CA PRO A 46 -2.07 9.99 -17.67
C PRO A 46 -2.05 8.45 -17.74
N PHE A 47 -2.10 7.80 -16.58
CA PHE A 47 -2.29 6.36 -16.45
C PHE A 47 -3.11 6.06 -15.20
N ASP A 48 -3.80 4.92 -15.20
CA ASP A 48 -4.63 4.51 -14.07
C ASP A 48 -3.78 4.01 -12.90
N VAL A 49 -4.11 4.47 -11.69
CA VAL A 49 -3.47 4.04 -10.45
C VAL A 49 -4.53 3.54 -9.45
N PRO A 50 -4.29 2.39 -8.77
CA PRO A 50 -5.14 1.98 -7.67
C PRO A 50 -5.06 2.98 -6.51
N MET A 51 -6.18 3.64 -6.22
CA MET A 51 -6.28 4.60 -5.12
C MET A 51 -6.96 3.96 -3.91
N SER A 52 -6.48 4.29 -2.72
CA SER A 52 -7.16 3.96 -1.48
C SER A 52 -6.96 5.05 -0.44
N ARG A 53 -7.87 5.11 0.54
CA ARG A 53 -7.77 6.01 1.69
C ARG A 53 -7.51 5.16 2.92
N ILE A 54 -6.62 5.62 3.78
CA ILE A 54 -6.41 4.98 5.08
C ILE A 54 -7.73 5.04 5.84
N GLN A 55 -8.25 3.88 6.22
CA GLN A 55 -9.40 3.76 7.09
C GLN A 55 -8.92 3.38 8.48
N GLU A 56 -9.46 4.05 9.49
CA GLU A 56 -9.34 3.60 10.87
C GLU A 56 -10.30 2.43 11.09
N ALA A 57 -9.83 1.42 11.80
CA ALA A 57 -10.59 0.23 12.14
C ALA A 57 -10.31 -0.15 13.60
N VAL A 58 -11.17 -0.99 14.15
CA VAL A 58 -11.01 -1.52 15.51
C VAL A 58 -10.99 -3.05 15.43
N LEU A 59 -9.95 -3.65 16.00
CA LEU A 59 -9.86 -5.08 16.23
C LEU A 59 -10.29 -5.39 17.66
N GLN A 60 -11.35 -6.18 17.83
CA GLN A 60 -11.80 -6.63 19.15
C GLN A 60 -11.31 -8.06 19.42
N VAL A 61 -10.50 -8.25 20.47
CA VAL A 61 -9.98 -9.56 20.88
C VAL A 61 -10.05 -9.69 22.39
N GLY A 62 -10.74 -10.72 22.89
CA GLY A 62 -10.80 -11.00 24.34
C GLY A 62 -11.43 -9.87 25.18
N GLY A 63 -12.35 -9.08 24.60
CA GLY A 63 -12.94 -7.91 25.25
C GLY A 63 -12.06 -6.66 25.25
N VAL A 64 -10.90 -6.71 24.60
CA VAL A 64 -10.02 -5.56 24.40
C VAL A 64 -10.19 -5.01 22.99
N GLU A 65 -10.28 -3.69 22.88
CA GLU A 65 -10.29 -2.98 21.61
C GLU A 65 -8.88 -2.50 21.25
N VAL A 66 -8.45 -2.79 20.02
CA VAL A 66 -7.16 -2.36 19.47
C VAL A 66 -7.42 -1.51 18.24
N THR A 67 -7.05 -0.23 18.28
CA THR A 67 -7.11 0.64 17.12
C THR A 67 -6.11 0.17 16.06
N CYS A 68 -6.59 0.00 14.83
CA CYS A 68 -5.77 -0.39 13.70
C CYS A 68 -6.06 0.48 12.47
N LYS A 69 -5.18 0.40 11.48
CA LYS A 69 -5.33 1.07 10.19
C LYS A 69 -5.40 0.02 9.09
N GLY A 70 -6.34 0.19 8.17
CA GLY A 70 -6.43 -0.68 7.00
C GLY A 70 -5.18 -0.57 6.13
N TYR A 71 -4.71 -1.71 5.62
CA TYR A 71 -3.67 -1.72 4.60
C TYR A 71 -4.22 -1.11 3.30
N LEU A 72 -3.44 -0.28 2.63
CA LEU A 72 -3.86 0.38 1.40
C LEU A 72 -4.24 -0.66 0.34
N CYS A 73 -5.34 -0.41 -0.37
CA CYS A 73 -5.94 -1.30 -1.37
C CYS A 73 -6.39 -2.69 -0.86
N ALA A 74 -6.48 -2.90 0.45
CA ALA A 74 -7.14 -4.09 1.00
C ALA A 74 -8.67 -3.98 0.91
N GLY A 75 -9.35 -5.13 0.81
CA GLY A 75 -10.81 -5.19 0.91
C GLY A 75 -11.29 -4.76 2.30
N SER A 76 -12.48 -4.18 2.37
CA SER A 76 -13.14 -3.79 3.62
C SER A 76 -14.28 -4.77 3.96
N GLY A 77 -14.58 -4.90 5.25
CA GLY A 77 -15.69 -5.71 5.74
C GLY A 77 -15.58 -5.97 7.24
N GLU A 78 -16.69 -6.46 7.81
CA GLU A 78 -16.73 -6.93 9.19
C GLU A 78 -16.54 -8.44 9.22
N VAL A 79 -15.62 -8.93 10.05
CA VAL A 79 -15.32 -10.36 10.18
C VAL A 79 -15.20 -10.78 11.63
N LYS A 80 -15.85 -11.90 11.98
CA LYS A 80 -15.70 -12.58 13.28
C LYS A 80 -15.21 -13.99 13.04
N ALA A 81 -13.98 -14.27 13.46
CA ALA A 81 -13.35 -15.58 13.28
C ALA A 81 -12.33 -15.86 14.39
N PRO A 82 -11.90 -17.12 14.58
CA PRO A 82 -10.82 -17.43 15.51
C PRO A 82 -9.54 -16.64 15.18
N PHE A 83 -8.82 -16.23 16.21
CA PHE A 83 -7.55 -15.52 16.09
C PHE A 83 -6.39 -16.53 16.08
N TYR A 84 -5.48 -16.41 15.13
CA TYR A 84 -4.31 -17.28 14.99
C TYR A 84 -3.04 -16.47 14.83
N TYR A 85 -2.06 -16.70 15.70
CA TYR A 85 -0.74 -16.10 15.59
C TYR A 85 0.18 -17.00 14.77
N LEU A 86 0.56 -16.53 13.57
CA LEU A 86 1.46 -17.22 12.66
C LEU A 86 2.91 -16.91 13.04
N ARG A 87 3.59 -17.89 13.63
CA ARG A 87 4.97 -17.76 14.15
C ARG A 87 6.07 -18.09 13.13
N ASP A 88 5.73 -18.89 12.13
CA ASP A 88 6.64 -19.37 11.10
C ASP A 88 5.88 -19.63 9.80
N SER A 89 6.60 -19.72 8.68
CA SER A 89 6.04 -19.95 7.35
C SER A 89 6.07 -21.43 6.94
N SER A 90 6.14 -22.37 7.88
CA SER A 90 6.08 -23.80 7.53
C SER A 90 4.73 -24.15 6.89
N PRO A 91 4.69 -25.14 5.98
CA PRO A 91 3.43 -25.60 5.38
C PRO A 91 2.37 -26.00 6.42
N TYR A 92 2.80 -26.57 7.54
CA TYR A 92 1.91 -26.91 8.64
C TYR A 92 1.30 -25.66 9.28
N ALA A 93 2.10 -24.64 9.60
CA ALA A 93 1.59 -23.40 10.18
C ALA A 93 0.62 -22.69 9.22
N LEU A 94 0.97 -22.60 7.94
CA LEU A 94 0.11 -21.99 6.91
C LEU A 94 -1.21 -22.75 6.73
N SER A 95 -1.20 -24.09 6.83
CA SER A 95 -2.44 -24.90 6.77
C SER A 95 -3.45 -24.56 7.87
N LYS A 96 -3.00 -23.96 8.98
CA LYS A 96 -3.87 -23.57 10.10
C LYS A 96 -4.53 -22.21 9.90
N CYS A 97 -4.10 -21.40 8.94
CA CYS A 97 -4.61 -20.04 8.73
C CYS A 97 -6.04 -19.98 8.21
N ARG A 98 -6.53 -21.04 7.53
CA ARG A 98 -7.83 -21.01 6.87
C ARG A 98 -8.98 -20.68 7.83
N GLY A 99 -9.80 -19.71 7.44
CA GLY A 99 -10.99 -19.27 8.17
C GLY A 99 -10.70 -18.53 9.48
N LYS A 100 -9.50 -17.95 9.63
CA LYS A 100 -9.06 -17.26 10.85
C LYS A 100 -8.59 -15.85 10.55
N ILE A 101 -8.64 -15.00 11.56
CA ILE A 101 -7.91 -13.72 11.57
C ILE A 101 -6.47 -14.07 11.94
N VAL A 102 -5.53 -13.83 11.03
CA VAL A 102 -4.13 -14.22 11.18
C VAL A 102 -3.30 -13.02 11.60
N MET A 103 -2.60 -13.14 12.73
CA MET A 103 -1.59 -12.18 13.16
C MET A 103 -0.21 -12.61 12.67
N ILE A 104 0.53 -11.66 12.13
CA ILE A 104 1.89 -11.81 11.61
C ILE A 104 2.78 -10.75 12.25
N ASP A 105 4.05 -11.08 12.46
CA ASP A 105 5.03 -10.10 12.95
C ASP A 105 5.65 -9.33 11.78
N GLY A 106 5.51 -8.00 11.82
CA GLY A 106 6.16 -7.11 10.87
C GLY A 106 5.61 -7.24 9.45
N TYR A 107 6.31 -7.98 8.59
CA TYR A 107 6.07 -8.02 7.16
C TYR A 107 5.85 -9.45 6.65
N LEU A 108 4.85 -9.61 5.79
CA LEU A 108 4.62 -10.85 5.06
C LEU A 108 5.33 -10.78 3.70
N GLY A 109 6.39 -11.58 3.54
CA GLY A 109 7.10 -11.70 2.28
C GLY A 109 6.17 -12.12 1.14
N TYR A 110 6.41 -11.60 -0.07
CA TYR A 110 5.62 -11.88 -1.27
C TYR A 110 5.28 -13.37 -1.46
N TRP A 111 6.29 -14.24 -1.36
CA TRP A 111 6.10 -15.69 -1.52
C TRP A 111 5.22 -16.30 -0.43
N VAL A 112 5.43 -15.93 0.83
CA VAL A 112 4.60 -16.41 1.96
C VAL A 112 3.17 -15.92 1.84
N TYR A 113 2.96 -14.70 1.34
CA TYR A 113 1.64 -14.18 1.03
C TYR A 113 0.94 -15.02 -0.04
N HIS A 114 1.64 -15.38 -1.11
CA HIS A 114 1.10 -16.27 -2.14
C HIS A 114 0.78 -17.67 -1.61
N ASP A 115 1.68 -18.28 -0.84
CA ASP A 115 1.45 -19.58 -0.21
C ASP A 115 0.22 -19.53 0.72
N LEU A 116 0.07 -18.44 1.49
CA LEU A 116 -1.10 -18.21 2.34
C LEU A 116 -2.39 -18.11 1.50
N LEU A 117 -2.37 -17.35 0.41
CA LEU A 117 -3.51 -17.22 -0.49
C LEU A 117 -3.88 -18.55 -1.15
N GLU A 118 -2.91 -19.37 -1.52
CA GLU A 118 -3.18 -20.69 -2.11
C GLU A 118 -3.91 -21.62 -1.13
N GLN A 119 -3.47 -21.64 0.14
CA GLN A 119 -4.16 -22.39 1.20
C GLN A 119 -5.59 -21.89 1.45
N ILE A 120 -5.84 -20.59 1.21
CA ILE A 120 -7.17 -19.97 1.33
C ILE A 120 -8.05 -20.28 0.10
N ASN A 121 -7.48 -20.21 -1.12
CA ASN A 121 -8.19 -20.23 -2.40
C ASN A 121 -8.38 -21.62 -3.03
N ALA A 122 -7.68 -22.66 -2.57
CA ALA A 122 -7.73 -24.02 -3.11
C ALA A 122 -9.14 -24.70 -3.10
N LEU A 123 -10.20 -24.00 -2.70
CA LEU A 123 -11.58 -24.48 -2.67
C LEU A 123 -12.61 -23.61 -3.42
N ILE A 124 -12.21 -22.56 -4.14
CA ILE A 124 -13.11 -21.86 -5.09
C ILE A 124 -13.16 -22.59 -6.45
N ARG A 125 -12.29 -23.59 -6.67
CA ARG A 125 -12.26 -24.46 -7.86
C ARG A 125 -12.74 -25.89 -7.60
N LYS A 126 -13.75 -26.07 -6.74
CA LYS A 126 -14.51 -27.33 -6.66
C LYS A 126 -15.98 -27.06 -6.85
#